data_AF-A0A2R5EZ06-F1
#
_entry.id   AF-A0A2R5EZ06-F1
#
_cell.length_a   1.000
_cell.length_b   1.000
_cell.length_c   1.000
_cell.angle_alpha   90.00
_cell.angle_beta   90.00
_cell.angle_gamma   90.00
#
_symmetry.space_group_name_H-M   'P 1'
#
loop_
_entity.id
_entity.type
_entity.pdbx_description
1 polymer ?
#
loop_
_entity_poly.entity_id
_entity_poly.type
_entity_poly.pdbx_seq_one_letter_code
_entity_poly.pdbx_strand_id
1 'polypeptide(L)'
;IRENQTICIEDLRITNMMKNSHLAKHIADASWGEMSRQLHYKAKWYGRTIKEAPAFAPSSQTCHVCGNKHAEVKNLSIRMWTCPVCFTVHDRDRNAAQNIKAMAL
;
A
#
# COMPACT_ATOMS: atom_id res chain seq x y z
N ILE A 1 -15.55 -5.67 3.05
CA ILE A 1 -16.40 -5.17 1.93
C ILE A 1 -17.82 -4.85 2.39
N ARG A 2 -18.48 -5.70 3.20
CA ARG A 2 -19.89 -5.52 3.54
C ARG A 2 -20.22 -4.20 4.27
N GLU A 3 -19.37 -3.73 5.17
CA GLU A 3 -19.62 -2.50 5.94
C GLU A 3 -18.93 -1.25 5.38
N ASN A 4 -17.73 -1.42 4.80
CA ASN A 4 -16.96 -0.29 4.26
C ASN A 4 -17.51 0.15 2.89
N GLN A 5 -17.90 1.42 2.78
CA GLN A 5 -18.40 2.02 1.53
C GLN A 5 -17.30 2.16 0.46
N THR A 6 -16.07 2.45 0.90
CA THR A 6 -14.91 2.63 0.02
C THR A 6 -13.71 1.86 0.57
N ILE A 7 -12.97 1.20 -0.31
CA ILE A 7 -11.71 0.51 0.01
C ILE A 7 -10.63 1.14 -0.86
N CYS A 8 -9.55 1.59 -0.22
CA CYS A 8 -8.39 2.16 -0.90
C CYS A 8 -7.27 1.10 -0.98
N ILE A 9 -6.71 0.89 -2.16
CA ILE A 9 -5.59 -0.03 -2.39
C ILE A 9 -4.47 0.68 -3.16
N GLU A 10 -3.28 0.10 -3.19
CA GLU A 10 -2.21 0.57 -4.09
C GLU A 10 -2.43 0.05 -5.51
N ASP A 11 -2.19 0.89 -6.51
CA ASP A 11 -1.99 0.44 -7.89
C ASP A 11 -0.62 -0.25 -8.02
N LEU A 12 -0.56 -1.52 -7.61
CA LEU A 12 0.64 -2.31 -7.74
C LEU A 12 0.84 -2.72 -9.20
N ARG A 13 1.95 -2.28 -9.80
CA ARG A 13 2.39 -2.76 -11.11
C ARG A 13 3.04 -4.15 -11.00
N ILE A 14 2.23 -5.15 -10.65
CA ILE A 14 2.66 -6.53 -10.33
C ILE A 14 3.49 -7.12 -11.47
N THR A 15 3.08 -6.93 -12.73
CA THR A 15 3.84 -7.40 -13.91
C THR A 15 5.26 -6.85 -13.96
N ASN A 16 5.46 -5.60 -13.51
CA ASN A 16 6.79 -5.00 -13.42
C ASN A 16 7.57 -5.51 -12.21
N MET A 17 6.91 -5.73 -11.07
CA MET A 17 7.53 -6.25 -9.86
C MET A 17 8.03 -7.70 -10.06
N MET A 18 7.29 -8.50 -10.84
CA MET A 18 7.66 -9.86 -11.22
C MET A 18 8.94 -9.96 -12.06
N LYS A 19 9.44 -8.85 -12.63
CA LYS A 19 10.73 -8.82 -13.35
C LYS A 19 11.93 -8.93 -12.41
N ASN A 20 11.75 -8.66 -11.12
CA ASN A 20 12.80 -8.86 -10.12
C ASN A 20 12.83 -10.34 -9.71
N SER A 21 13.80 -11.10 -10.25
CA SER A 21 13.94 -12.55 -10.02
C SER A 21 14.07 -12.93 -8.54
N HIS A 22 14.63 -12.07 -7.70
CA HIS A 22 14.76 -12.33 -6.26
C HIS A 22 13.43 -12.24 -5.51
N LEU A 23 12.47 -11.45 -6.00
CA LEU A 23 11.17 -11.24 -5.36
C LEU A 23 10.02 -11.95 -6.09
N ALA A 24 10.21 -12.35 -7.35
CA ALA A 24 9.17 -12.90 -8.21
C ALA A 24 8.45 -14.09 -7.57
N LYS A 25 9.18 -15.03 -6.95
CA LYS A 25 8.59 -16.18 -6.27
C LYS A 25 7.67 -15.75 -5.13
N HIS A 26 8.15 -14.87 -4.24
CA HIS A 26 7.37 -14.38 -3.12
C HIS A 26 6.15 -13.57 -3.55
N ILE A 27 6.26 -12.78 -4.62
CA ILE A 27 5.14 -12.02 -5.19
C ILE A 27 4.09 -12.96 -5.80
N ALA A 28 4.52 -14.01 -6.52
CA ALA A 28 3.62 -15.01 -7.08
C ALA A 28 2.88 -15.77 -5.98
N ASP A 29 3.59 -16.23 -4.96
CA ASP A 29 3.01 -16.94 -3.81
C ASP A 29 1.97 -16.07 -3.08
N ALA A 30 2.23 -14.76 -2.96
CA ALA A 30 1.32 -13.81 -2.33
C ALA A 30 0.05 -13.49 -3.15
N SER A 31 0.03 -13.84 -4.45
CA SER A 31 -1.16 -13.75 -5.32
C SER A 31 -1.86 -12.39 -5.31
N TRP A 32 -1.10 -11.28 -5.24
CA TRP A 32 -1.66 -9.92 -5.15
C TRP A 32 -2.59 -9.55 -6.31
N GLY A 33 -2.35 -10.09 -7.51
CA GLY A 33 -3.19 -9.85 -8.68
C GLY A 33 -4.58 -10.47 -8.50
N GLU A 34 -4.62 -11.70 -7.98
CA GLU A 34 -5.87 -12.39 -7.66
C GLU A 34 -6.59 -11.72 -6.50
N MET A 35 -5.87 -11.27 -5.47
CA MET A 35 -6.45 -10.49 -4.37
C MET A 35 -7.14 -9.22 -4.88
N SER A 36 -6.46 -8.43 -5.71
CA SER A 36 -7.05 -7.22 -6.33
C SER A 36 -8.29 -7.55 -7.17
N ARG A 37 -8.21 -8.60 -8.00
CA ARG A 37 -9.34 -9.08 -8.80
C ARG A 37 -10.55 -9.44 -7.95
N GLN A 38 -10.35 -10.16 -6.85
CA GLN A 38 -11.42 -10.55 -5.93
C GLN A 38 -12.03 -9.35 -5.20
N LEU A 39 -11.22 -8.36 -4.81
CA LEU A 39 -11.71 -7.12 -4.22
C LEU A 39 -12.63 -6.37 -5.18
N HIS A 40 -12.19 -6.15 -6.43
CA HIS A 40 -13.00 -5.51 -7.46
C HIS A 40 -14.29 -6.28 -7.75
N TYR A 41 -14.19 -7.61 -7.90
CA TYR A 41 -15.34 -8.48 -8.12
C TYR A 41 -16.38 -8.38 -7.00
N LYS A 42 -15.96 -8.50 -5.74
CA LYS A 42 -16.88 -8.41 -4.59
C LYS A 42 -17.36 -6.98 -4.35
N ALA A 43 -16.54 -5.96 -4.60
CA ALA A 43 -16.97 -4.57 -4.50
C ALA A 43 -18.11 -4.28 -5.48
N LYS A 44 -18.00 -4.74 -6.73
CA LYS A 44 -19.08 -4.66 -7.72
C LYS A 44 -20.36 -5.35 -7.24
N TRP A 45 -20.25 -6.53 -6.63
CA TRP A 45 -21.40 -7.26 -6.09
C TRP A 45 -22.15 -6.51 -4.98
N TYR A 46 -21.43 -5.77 -4.13
CA TYR A 46 -22.00 -5.06 -2.98
C TYR A 46 -22.17 -3.55 -3.21
N GLY A 47 -21.97 -3.06 -4.44
CA GLY A 47 -22.05 -1.63 -4.76
C GLY A 47 -21.02 -0.78 -4.00
N ARG A 48 -19.80 -1.29 -3.79
CA ARG A 48 -18.70 -0.60 -3.11
C ARG A 48 -17.73 0.03 -4.09
N THR A 49 -17.08 1.10 -3.67
CA THR A 49 -16.05 1.78 -4.46
C THR A 49 -14.67 1.25 -4.08
N ILE A 50 -13.89 0.84 -5.09
CA ILE A 50 -12.44 0.67 -4.96
C ILE A 50 -11.78 1.95 -5.47
N LYS A 51 -10.88 2.53 -4.68
CA LYS A 51 -10.00 3.63 -5.12
C LYS A 51 -8.56 3.17 -5.06
N GLU A 52 -7.75 3.62 -6.01
CA GLU A 52 -6.35 3.21 -6.14
C GLU A 52 -5.44 4.42 -5.93
N ALA A 53 -4.49 4.29 -5.00
CA ALA A 53 -3.45 5.28 -4.82
C ALA A 53 -2.44 5.18 -5.99
N PRO A 54 -1.78 6.29 -6.39
CA PRO A 54 -0.83 6.29 -7.50
C PRO A 54 0.27 5.24 -7.32
N ALA A 55 0.58 4.49 -8.39
CA ALA A 55 1.49 3.34 -8.35
C ALA A 55 2.90 3.60 -7.78
N PHE A 56 3.39 4.83 -7.88
CA PHE A 56 4.72 5.23 -7.40
C PHE A 56 4.67 6.17 -6.19
N ALA A 57 3.52 6.25 -5.54
CA ALA A 57 3.36 7.05 -4.34
C ALA A 57 4.30 6.53 -3.23
N PRO A 58 5.02 7.40 -2.51
CA PRO A 58 5.90 7.01 -1.41
C PRO A 58 5.08 6.69 -0.13
N SER A 59 4.05 5.85 -0.24
CA SER A 59 3.09 5.54 0.83
C SER A 59 3.77 5.06 2.12
N SER A 60 4.76 4.17 2.02
CA SER A 60 5.51 3.63 3.17
C SER A 60 6.58 4.58 3.71
N GLN A 61 7.11 5.47 2.86
CA GLN A 61 8.20 6.41 3.18
C GLN A 61 7.68 7.74 3.73
N THR A 62 6.43 8.09 3.48
CA THR A 62 5.84 9.36 3.91
C THR A 62 5.31 9.22 5.32
N CYS A 63 5.66 10.13 6.24
CA CYS A 63 5.04 10.17 7.56
C CYS A 63 3.58 10.64 7.43
N HIS A 64 2.61 9.81 7.81
CA HIS A 64 1.20 10.20 7.74
C HIS A 64 0.82 11.33 8.72
N VAL A 65 1.69 11.65 9.69
CA VAL A 65 1.46 12.72 10.69
C VAL A 65 1.92 14.08 10.20
N CYS A 66 3.13 14.18 9.64
CA CYS A 66 3.72 15.46 9.25
C CYS A 66 4.07 15.59 7.75
N GLY A 67 3.84 14.54 6.95
CA GLY A 67 4.12 14.54 5.52
C GLY A 67 5.60 14.39 5.14
N ASN A 68 6.53 14.37 6.11
CA ASN A 68 7.95 14.21 5.80
C ASN A 68 8.23 12.85 5.11
N LYS A 69 8.96 12.88 4.00
CA LYS A 69 9.38 11.67 3.29
C LYS A 69 10.74 11.19 3.80
N HIS A 70 10.78 9.96 4.28
CA HIS A 70 11.98 9.30 4.75
C HIS A 70 12.38 8.16 3.79
N ALA A 71 13.33 8.46 2.88
CA ALA A 71 13.67 7.56 1.78
C ALA A 71 14.31 6.23 2.22
N GLU A 72 14.97 6.19 3.37
CA GLU A 72 15.60 4.98 3.90
C GLU A 72 14.60 3.85 4.15
N VAL A 73 13.34 4.20 4.46
CA VAL A 73 12.23 3.25 4.68
C VAL A 73 11.90 2.45 3.41
N LYS A 74 12.45 2.82 2.24
CA LYS A 74 12.40 1.99 1.03
C LYS A 74 13.04 0.61 1.24
N ASN A 75 13.97 0.47 2.19
CA ASN A 75 14.51 -0.84 2.54
C ASN A 75 13.43 -1.73 3.17
N LEU A 76 13.13 -2.84 2.51
CA LEU A 76 12.05 -3.75 2.91
C LEU A 76 12.28 -4.42 4.28
N SER A 77 13.51 -4.45 4.80
CA SER A 77 13.79 -4.97 6.15
C SER A 77 13.33 -4.02 7.26
N ILE A 78 13.13 -2.73 6.97
CA ILE A 78 12.67 -1.75 7.95
C ILE A 78 11.17 -1.93 8.15
N ARG A 79 10.77 -2.45 9.31
CA ARG A 79 9.36 -2.67 9.69
C ARG A 79 8.83 -1.60 10.64
N MET A 80 9.72 -1.06 11.47
CA MET A 80 9.45 0.04 12.40
C MET A 80 10.44 1.17 12.12
N TRP A 81 9.99 2.42 12.17
CA TRP A 81 10.87 3.58 12.01
C TRP A 81 10.31 4.80 12.75
N THR A 82 11.19 5.72 13.12
CA THR A 82 10.84 6.98 13.77
C THR A 82 10.96 8.11 12.76
N CYS A 83 9.93 8.95 12.64
CA CYS A 83 10.00 10.12 11.78
C CYS A 83 11.07 11.10 12.29
N PRO A 84 12.04 11.53 11.47
CA PRO A 84 13.11 12.42 11.92
C PRO A 84 12.62 13.86 12.18
N VAL A 85 11.40 14.21 11.77
CA VAL A 85 10.83 15.56 11.90
C VAL A 85 9.87 15.67 13.07
N CYS A 86 8.88 14.78 13.15
CA CYS A 86 7.85 14.83 14.20
C CYS A 86 8.03 13.76 15.29
N PHE A 87 9.07 12.94 15.20
CA PHE A 87 9.42 11.89 16.17
C PHE A 87 8.34 10.82 16.40
N THR A 88 7.28 10.79 15.57
CA THR A 88 6.28 9.73 15.63
C THR A 88 6.91 8.41 15.23
N VAL A 89 6.64 7.36 16.02
CA VAL A 89 7.04 5.98 15.72
C VAL A 89 5.98 5.34 14.83
N HIS A 90 6.42 4.71 13.76
CA HIS A 90 5.57 4.09 12.76
C HIS A 90 5.86 2.60 12.66
N ASP A 91 4.79 1.79 12.69
CA ASP A 91 4.76 0.55 11.92
C ASP A 91 4.60 0.91 10.44
N ARG A 92 5.48 0.37 9.59
CA ARG A 92 5.55 0.74 8.17
C ARG A 92 4.25 0.48 7.45
N ASP A 93 3.60 -0.66 7.69
CA ASP A 93 2.42 -1.07 6.94
C ASP A 93 1.18 -0.29 7.42
N ARG A 94 1.04 -0.02 8.74
CA ARG A 94 0.00 0.87 9.26
C ARG A 94 0.15 2.30 8.74
N ASN A 95 1.37 2.82 8.70
CA ASN A 95 1.64 4.14 8.14
C ASN A 95 1.32 4.18 6.63
N ALA A 96 1.73 3.16 5.88
CA ALA A 96 1.39 3.04 4.46
C ALA A 96 -0.12 3.02 4.24
N ALA A 97 -0.88 2.25 5.03
CA ALA A 97 -2.35 2.19 4.94
C ALA A 97 -3.02 3.56 5.12
N GLN A 98 -2.55 4.37 6.08
CA GLN A 98 -3.06 5.73 6.28
C GLN A 98 -2.76 6.64 5.09
N ASN A 99 -1.56 6.56 4.53
CA ASN A 99 -1.19 7.33 3.36
C ASN A 99 -1.93 6.87 2.10
N ILE A 100 -2.12 5.57 1.88
CA ILE A 100 -2.91 5.03 0.76
C ILE A 100 -4.34 5.57 0.84
N LYS A 101 -4.96 5.54 2.02
CA LYS A 101 -6.28 6.14 2.23
C LYS A 101 -6.29 7.63 1.87
N ALA A 102 -5.31 8.39 2.33
CA ALA A 102 -5.24 9.84 2.06
C ALA A 102 -4.97 10.17 0.58
N MET A 103 -4.15 9.36 -0.11
CA MET A 103 -3.76 9.59 -1.50
C MET A 103 -4.78 9.07 -2.53
N ALA A 104 -5.58 8.08 -2.15
CA ALA A 104 -6.61 7.49 -3.01
C ALA A 104 -7.96 8.21 -2.88
N LEU A 105 -8.25 8.86 -1.75
CA LEU A 105 -9.52 9.57 -1.52
C LEU A 105 -9.57 10.89 -2.30
#